data_AF-A0A847ALE5-F1
#
_entry.id   AF-A0A847ALE5-F1
#
_cell.length_a   1.000
_cell.length_b   1.000
_cell.length_c   1.000
_cell.angle_alpha   90.00
_cell.angle_beta   90.00
_cell.angle_gamma   90.00
#
_symmetry.space_group_name_H-M   'P 1'
#
loop_
_entity.id
_entity.type
_entity.pdbx_description
1 polymer ?
#
loop_
_entity_poly.entity_id
_entity_poly.type
_entity_poly.pdbx_seq_one_letter_code
_entity_poly.pdbx_strand_id
1 'polypeptide(L)'
;LPNEENIWFTWRPEEKSLYAFITNIPDWPRGSRKEFVVRSVNIEGDATVNVLGQSGELVEYQPSTDAKTYFEQSDSGLKISCVRAQRIYNNHKWPNPIVIKITNALPALDPPAVKTIGAGIINESNNEILFNGEIIKTGDTEMLTAGFQYRPFAGAVEELSSSKWNETDSIEISNTGKFSIRTNLLKKGVEYQFRSFAVHPKIKVYGEVLRINF
;
A
#
# COMPACT_ATOMS: atom_id res chain seq x y z
N LEU A 1 9.35 -3.97 -0.33
CA LEU A 1 8.09 -3.22 -0.16
C LEU A 1 6.93 -4.20 -0.18
N PRO A 2 6.06 -4.24 0.84
CA PRO A 2 4.93 -5.18 0.83
C PRO A 2 3.76 -4.69 -0.04
N ASN A 3 3.50 -3.37 -0.13
CA ASN A 3 2.35 -2.81 -0.85
C ASN A 3 2.51 -1.33 -1.26
N GLU A 4 1.68 -0.90 -2.22
CA GLU A 4 1.39 0.50 -2.59
C GLU A 4 -0.13 0.71 -2.51
N GLU A 5 -0.59 1.63 -1.68
CA GLU A 5 -2.03 1.86 -1.47
C GLU A 5 -2.77 0.52 -1.21
N ASN A 6 -3.71 0.14 -2.08
CA ASN A 6 -4.47 -1.10 -2.02
C ASN A 6 -3.85 -2.27 -2.84
N ILE A 7 -2.66 -2.10 -3.41
CA ILE A 7 -1.96 -3.09 -4.25
C ILE A 7 -0.86 -3.76 -3.44
N TRP A 8 -1.00 -5.07 -3.22
CA TRP A 8 0.01 -5.87 -2.52
C TRP A 8 0.89 -6.61 -3.51
N PHE A 9 2.16 -6.81 -3.18
CA PHE A 9 3.11 -7.42 -4.11
C PHE A 9 3.67 -8.73 -3.58
N THR A 10 3.79 -9.71 -4.48
CA THR A 10 4.71 -10.84 -4.30
C THR A 10 5.59 -10.95 -5.54
N TRP A 11 6.81 -11.45 -5.35
CA TRP A 11 7.84 -11.44 -6.38
C TRP A 11 8.46 -12.82 -6.53
N ARG A 12 8.69 -13.23 -7.78
CA ARG A 12 9.43 -14.44 -8.14
C ARG A 12 10.71 -14.05 -8.90
N PRO A 13 11.87 -13.99 -8.22
CA PRO A 13 13.12 -13.52 -8.81
C PRO A 13 13.56 -14.26 -10.06
N GLU A 14 13.43 -15.59 -10.06
CA GLU A 14 13.96 -16.46 -11.12
C GLU A 14 13.24 -16.25 -12.45
N GLU A 15 11.97 -15.83 -12.41
CA GLU A 15 11.13 -15.57 -13.59
C GLU A 15 10.99 -14.07 -13.88
N LYS A 16 11.70 -13.23 -13.13
CA LYS A 16 11.49 -11.78 -13.09
C LYS A 16 10.00 -11.38 -13.06
N SER A 17 9.19 -12.11 -12.30
CA SER A 17 7.73 -11.98 -12.34
C SER A 17 7.17 -11.42 -11.04
N LEU A 18 6.46 -10.30 -11.15
CA LEU A 18 5.76 -9.66 -10.04
C LEU A 18 4.26 -9.94 -10.13
N TYR A 19 3.66 -10.22 -8.99
CA TYR A 19 2.22 -10.39 -8.84
C TYR A 19 1.67 -9.26 -7.99
N ALA A 20 0.82 -8.44 -8.61
CA ALA A 20 0.16 -7.30 -8.00
C ALA A 20 -1.29 -7.68 -7.65
N PHE A 21 -1.59 -7.77 -6.36
CA PHE A 21 -2.90 -8.11 -5.81
C PHE A 21 -3.67 -6.83 -5.53
N ILE A 22 -4.65 -6.51 -6.37
CA ILE A 22 -5.50 -5.34 -6.21
C ILE A 22 -6.61 -5.69 -5.21
N THR A 23 -6.53 -5.12 -4.02
CA THR A 23 -7.46 -5.36 -2.91
C THR A 23 -8.43 -4.19 -2.72
N ASN A 24 -9.46 -4.33 -1.87
CA ASN A 24 -10.35 -3.23 -1.45
C ASN A 24 -11.06 -2.47 -2.59
N ILE A 25 -11.37 -3.15 -3.71
CA ILE A 25 -12.25 -2.62 -4.76
C ILE A 25 -13.50 -3.51 -4.82
N PRO A 26 -14.37 -3.44 -3.80
CA PRO A 26 -15.64 -4.15 -3.85
C PRO A 26 -16.44 -3.65 -5.05
N ASP A 27 -17.24 -4.54 -5.64
CA ASP A 27 -18.18 -4.21 -6.71
C ASP A 27 -17.57 -3.67 -8.00
N TRP A 28 -16.29 -3.97 -8.31
CA TRP A 28 -15.76 -3.73 -9.67
C TRP A 28 -16.61 -4.51 -10.70
N PRO A 29 -17.44 -3.86 -11.54
CA PRO A 29 -18.36 -4.60 -12.40
C PRO A 29 -17.61 -5.37 -13.49
N ARG A 30 -18.15 -6.52 -13.87
CA ARG A 30 -17.53 -7.40 -14.87
C ARG A 30 -17.58 -6.70 -16.24
N GLY A 31 -16.44 -6.71 -16.93
CA GLY A 31 -16.25 -6.02 -18.21
C GLY A 31 -16.00 -4.51 -18.08
N SER A 32 -16.07 -3.93 -16.88
CA SER A 32 -15.70 -2.53 -16.69
C SER A 32 -14.18 -2.36 -16.61
N ARG A 33 -13.67 -1.31 -17.26
CA ARG A 33 -12.26 -0.95 -17.26
C ARG A 33 -11.89 -0.15 -16.01
N LYS A 34 -10.71 -0.41 -15.47
CA LYS A 34 -10.07 0.39 -14.42
C LYS A 34 -8.60 0.61 -14.74
N GLU A 35 -8.07 1.69 -14.18
CA GLU A 35 -6.69 2.09 -14.36
C GLU A 35 -5.97 2.12 -13.02
N PHE A 36 -4.71 1.71 -13.04
CA PHE A 36 -3.82 1.64 -11.89
C PHE A 36 -2.46 2.20 -12.29
N VAL A 37 -1.77 2.80 -11.33
CA VAL A 37 -0.37 3.22 -11.50
C VAL A 37 0.45 2.52 -10.42
N VAL A 38 1.40 1.70 -10.85
CA VAL A 38 2.36 1.04 -9.95
C VAL A 38 3.67 1.80 -10.02
N ARG A 39 4.03 2.48 -8.94
CA ARG A 39 5.13 3.46 -8.91
C ARG A 39 6.48 2.83 -8.57
N SER A 40 6.48 1.69 -7.88
CA SER A 40 7.70 0.99 -7.46
C SER A 40 8.22 -0.04 -8.47
N VAL A 41 7.62 -0.11 -9.66
CA VAL A 41 7.92 -1.14 -10.66
C VAL A 41 8.23 -0.50 -12.01
N ASN A 42 9.36 -0.93 -12.58
CA ASN A 42 9.72 -0.73 -13.97
C ASN A 42 9.56 -2.04 -14.74
N ILE A 43 9.39 -1.94 -16.06
CA ILE A 43 9.41 -3.09 -16.98
C ILE A 43 10.54 -2.95 -18.00
N GLU A 44 11.07 -4.07 -18.47
CA GLU A 44 12.10 -4.12 -19.51
C GLU A 44 11.78 -5.15 -20.62
N GLY A 45 12.41 -4.98 -21.78
CA GLY A 45 12.33 -5.94 -22.88
C GLY A 45 10.91 -6.20 -23.37
N ASP A 46 10.57 -7.48 -23.56
CA ASP A 46 9.28 -7.98 -24.03
C ASP A 46 8.28 -8.22 -22.88
N ALA A 47 8.30 -7.35 -21.87
CA ALA A 47 7.41 -7.44 -20.71
C ALA A 47 5.93 -7.59 -21.10
N THR A 48 5.21 -8.38 -20.30
CA THR A 48 3.77 -8.59 -20.46
C THR A 48 3.06 -8.27 -19.15
N VAL A 49 1.85 -7.71 -19.26
CA VAL A 49 0.99 -7.39 -18.12
C VAL A 49 -0.37 -8.01 -18.35
N ASN A 50 -0.73 -8.99 -17.52
CA ASN A 50 -1.96 -9.76 -17.71
C ASN A 50 -2.69 -9.97 -16.38
N VAL A 51 -4.01 -9.84 -16.41
CA VAL A 51 -4.86 -10.28 -15.30
C VAL A 51 -4.87 -11.81 -15.29
N LEU A 52 -4.48 -12.43 -14.18
CA LEU A 52 -4.47 -13.89 -14.07
C LEU A 52 -5.87 -14.48 -14.20
N GLY A 53 -6.01 -15.64 -14.83
CA GLY A 53 -7.29 -16.32 -14.97
C GLY A 53 -8.23 -15.76 -16.04
N GLN A 54 -7.73 -14.91 -16.94
CA GLN A 54 -8.42 -14.50 -18.18
C GLN A 54 -7.42 -14.38 -19.33
N SER A 55 -7.89 -14.46 -20.59
CA SER A 55 -7.05 -14.33 -21.78
C SER A 55 -6.78 -12.89 -22.19
N GLY A 56 -7.65 -11.95 -21.81
CA GLY A 56 -7.62 -10.57 -22.31
C GLY A 56 -8.14 -10.41 -23.75
N GLU A 57 -8.69 -11.47 -24.35
CA GLU A 57 -9.20 -11.45 -25.73
C GLU A 57 -10.69 -11.11 -25.80
N LEU A 58 -11.48 -11.62 -24.86
CA LEU A 58 -12.92 -11.38 -24.81
C LEU A 58 -13.46 -11.35 -23.38
N VAL A 59 -14.60 -10.68 -23.21
CA VAL A 59 -15.46 -10.83 -22.03
C VAL A 59 -16.65 -11.70 -22.43
N GLU A 60 -16.77 -12.91 -21.87
CA GLU A 60 -17.87 -13.82 -22.26
C GLU A 60 -19.24 -13.13 -22.13
N TYR A 61 -20.11 -13.33 -23.12
CA TYR A 61 -21.44 -12.69 -23.25
C TYR A 61 -21.42 -11.15 -23.34
N GLN A 62 -20.26 -10.53 -23.49
CA GLN A 62 -20.10 -9.10 -23.78
C GLN A 62 -19.10 -8.92 -24.93
N PRO A 63 -19.42 -9.39 -26.15
CA PRO A 63 -18.46 -9.44 -27.27
C PRO A 63 -18.01 -8.06 -27.76
N SER A 64 -18.76 -6.99 -27.44
CA SER A 64 -18.38 -5.61 -27.75
C SER A 64 -17.44 -4.99 -26.71
N THR A 65 -17.22 -5.66 -25.57
CA THR A 65 -16.31 -5.16 -24.53
C THR A 65 -14.88 -5.51 -24.90
N ASP A 66 -14.05 -4.49 -25.03
CA ASP A 66 -12.61 -4.64 -25.19
C ASP A 66 -11.97 -5.23 -23.92
N ALA A 67 -11.54 -6.48 -24.01
CA ALA A 67 -10.97 -7.23 -22.90
C ALA A 67 -9.47 -7.00 -22.69
N LYS A 68 -8.81 -6.27 -23.60
CA LYS A 68 -7.37 -6.16 -23.64
C LYS A 68 -6.84 -5.40 -22.42
N THR A 69 -5.74 -5.91 -21.87
CA THR A 69 -4.94 -5.15 -20.89
C THR A 69 -3.96 -4.28 -21.66
N TYR A 70 -3.97 -2.98 -21.35
CA TYR A 70 -3.00 -2.01 -21.85
C TYR A 70 -2.09 -1.60 -20.71
N PHE A 71 -0.83 -1.34 -21.04
CA PHE A 71 0.13 -0.86 -20.08
C PHE A 71 1.17 0.02 -20.76
N GLU A 72 1.71 0.96 -20.00
CA GLU A 72 2.70 1.92 -20.47
C GLU A 72 3.64 2.27 -19.31
N GLN A 73 4.94 2.17 -19.55
CA GLN A 73 5.94 2.69 -18.62
C GLN A 73 6.07 4.20 -18.80
N SER A 74 6.00 4.95 -17.69
CA SER A 74 6.23 6.39 -17.67
C SER A 74 7.05 6.79 -16.44
N ASP A 75 7.45 8.06 -16.35
CA ASP A 75 8.14 8.61 -15.17
C ASP A 75 7.29 8.53 -13.90
N SER A 76 5.96 8.55 -14.05
CA SER A 76 5.02 8.42 -12.93
C SER A 76 4.83 6.98 -12.43
N GLY A 77 5.41 5.99 -13.14
CA GLY A 77 5.25 4.56 -12.87
C GLY A 77 4.68 3.79 -14.06
N LEU A 78 4.47 2.49 -13.84
CA LEU A 78 3.81 1.59 -14.78
C LEU A 78 2.30 1.81 -14.72
N LYS A 79 1.74 2.44 -15.75
CA LYS A 79 0.30 2.61 -15.92
C LYS A 79 -0.27 1.31 -16.46
N ILE A 80 -1.38 0.84 -15.87
CA ILE A 80 -2.05 -0.40 -16.27
C ILE A 80 -3.54 -0.12 -16.40
N SER A 81 -4.12 -0.42 -17.56
CA SER A 81 -5.54 -0.33 -17.82
C SER A 81 -6.08 -1.72 -18.17
N CYS A 82 -6.91 -2.28 -17.31
CA CYS A 82 -7.43 -3.63 -17.49
C CYS A 82 -8.92 -3.74 -17.15
N VAL A 83 -9.53 -4.84 -17.57
CA VAL A 83 -10.91 -5.20 -17.26
C VAL A 83 -10.95 -6.44 -16.38
N ARG A 84 -11.99 -6.56 -15.56
CA ARG A 84 -12.34 -7.83 -14.92
C ARG A 84 -13.19 -8.66 -15.88
N ALA A 85 -12.57 -9.57 -16.63
CA ALA A 85 -13.24 -10.47 -17.57
C ALA A 85 -13.52 -11.87 -17.00
N GLN A 86 -12.77 -12.27 -15.97
CA GLN A 86 -12.89 -13.53 -15.23
C GLN A 86 -14.35 -13.98 -14.96
N ARG A 87 -14.61 -15.28 -15.10
CA ARG A 87 -15.89 -15.94 -14.79
C ARG A 87 -15.73 -16.87 -13.57
N ILE A 88 -15.49 -16.28 -12.40
CA ILE A 88 -15.15 -17.06 -11.19
C ILE A 88 -16.37 -17.27 -10.26
N TYR A 89 -17.51 -16.61 -10.52
CA TYR A 89 -18.71 -16.77 -9.70
C TYR A 89 -20.00 -16.49 -10.51
N ASN A 90 -21.10 -17.16 -10.15
CA ASN A 90 -22.37 -17.13 -10.90
C ASN A 90 -23.20 -15.84 -10.71
N ASN A 91 -22.96 -15.07 -9.64
CA ASN A 91 -23.68 -13.82 -9.35
C ASN A 91 -22.96 -12.55 -9.86
N HIS A 92 -21.88 -12.71 -10.62
CA HIS A 92 -21.00 -11.64 -11.11
C HIS A 92 -20.34 -10.74 -10.05
N LYS A 93 -20.53 -10.97 -8.76
CA LYS A 93 -19.82 -10.29 -7.68
C LYS A 93 -18.51 -11.00 -7.39
N TRP A 94 -17.47 -10.23 -7.12
CA TRP A 94 -16.16 -10.76 -6.75
C TRP A 94 -15.55 -9.90 -5.65
N PRO A 95 -15.60 -10.35 -4.39
CA PRO A 95 -15.04 -9.60 -3.27
C PRO A 95 -13.53 -9.82 -3.09
N ASN A 96 -12.95 -10.81 -3.78
CA ASN A 96 -11.56 -11.18 -3.62
C ASN A 96 -10.65 -10.32 -4.50
N PRO A 97 -9.34 -10.28 -4.21
CA PRO A 97 -8.40 -9.52 -5.02
C PRO A 97 -8.37 -9.96 -6.49
N ILE A 98 -8.10 -9.00 -7.36
CA ILE A 98 -7.73 -9.26 -8.76
C ILE A 98 -6.21 -9.25 -8.84
N VAL A 99 -5.62 -10.27 -9.47
CA VAL A 99 -4.17 -10.42 -9.53
C VAL A 99 -3.69 -10.11 -10.95
N ILE A 100 -2.74 -9.18 -11.05
CA ILE A 100 -2.04 -8.86 -12.28
C ILE A 100 -0.65 -9.47 -12.20
N LYS A 101 -0.27 -10.27 -13.20
CA LYS A 101 1.10 -10.74 -13.41
C LYS A 101 1.82 -9.77 -14.34
N ILE A 102 2.98 -9.29 -13.91
CA ILE A 102 3.90 -8.42 -14.67
C ILE A 102 5.19 -9.21 -14.86
N THR A 103 5.57 -9.49 -16.10
CA THR A 103 6.85 -10.16 -16.42
C THR A 103 7.95 -9.13 -16.68
N ASN A 104 9.21 -9.55 -16.53
CA ASN A 104 10.39 -8.68 -16.66
C ASN A 104 10.29 -7.42 -15.79
N ALA A 105 9.75 -7.58 -14.58
CA ALA A 105 9.59 -6.47 -13.65
C ALA A 105 10.91 -6.18 -12.94
N LEU A 106 11.20 -4.91 -12.70
CA LEU A 106 12.39 -4.45 -11.97
C LEU A 106 11.96 -3.45 -10.89
N PRO A 107 12.68 -3.37 -9.75
CA PRO A 107 12.48 -2.28 -8.80
C PRO A 107 12.69 -0.92 -9.47
N ALA A 108 11.75 0.01 -9.29
CA ALA A 108 11.84 1.38 -9.82
C ALA A 108 12.46 2.39 -8.85
N LEU A 109 12.84 1.94 -7.65
CA LEU A 109 13.51 2.74 -6.63
C LEU A 109 14.24 1.86 -5.59
N ASP A 110 15.15 2.47 -4.84
CA ASP A 110 15.59 1.96 -3.54
C ASP A 110 14.67 2.52 -2.44
N PRO A 111 13.84 1.69 -1.78
CA PRO A 111 12.82 2.20 -0.86
C PRO A 111 13.42 2.72 0.45
N PRO A 112 12.83 3.76 1.06
CA PRO A 112 13.13 4.08 2.44
C PRO A 112 12.72 2.95 3.38
N ALA A 113 13.34 2.92 4.56
CA ALA A 113 13.00 2.01 5.63
C ALA A 113 12.83 2.80 6.93
N VAL A 114 11.70 2.59 7.61
CA VAL A 114 11.36 3.24 8.86
C VAL A 114 11.01 2.20 9.92
N LYS A 115 11.45 2.44 11.15
CA LYS A 115 11.17 1.61 12.32
C LYS A 115 10.31 2.36 13.31
N THR A 116 9.30 1.70 13.86
CA THR A 116 8.55 2.21 15.02
C THR A 116 9.34 1.80 16.27
N ILE A 117 9.73 2.76 17.12
CA ILE A 117 10.51 2.46 18.33
C ILE A 117 9.59 2.25 19.52
N GLY A 118 8.68 3.19 19.77
CA GLY A 118 7.88 3.18 21.00
C GLY A 118 7.14 4.49 21.21
N ALA A 119 6.41 4.56 22.32
CA ALA A 119 5.64 5.74 22.71
C ALA A 119 5.88 6.05 24.19
N GLY A 120 5.81 7.33 24.55
CA GLY A 120 5.90 7.79 25.94
C GLY A 120 4.83 8.82 26.25
N ILE A 121 4.15 8.67 27.39
CA ILE A 121 3.15 9.62 27.87
C ILE A 121 3.89 10.86 28.41
N ILE A 122 3.62 12.04 27.84
CA ILE A 122 4.24 13.29 28.29
C ILE A 122 3.35 13.95 29.36
N ASN A 123 2.04 14.02 29.10
CA ASN A 123 1.09 14.67 29.99
C ASN A 123 -0.26 13.98 29.90
N GLU A 124 -0.61 13.24 30.95
CA GLU A 124 -1.89 12.57 31.05
C GLU A 124 -3.05 13.57 31.00
N SER A 125 -3.01 14.68 31.74
CA SER A 125 -4.10 15.66 31.81
C SER A 125 -4.51 16.23 30.45
N ASN A 126 -3.55 16.46 29.55
CA ASN A 126 -3.78 17.02 28.21
C ASN A 126 -3.83 15.96 27.10
N ASN A 127 -3.88 14.68 27.46
CA ASN A 127 -3.80 13.56 26.54
C ASN A 127 -2.54 13.56 25.64
N GLU A 128 -1.41 14.09 26.11
CA GLU A 128 -0.21 14.30 25.28
C GLU A 128 0.71 13.08 25.29
N ILE A 129 1.09 12.63 24.09
CA ILE A 129 1.95 11.48 23.86
C ILE A 129 3.10 11.84 22.90
N LEU A 130 4.26 11.23 23.12
CA LEU A 130 5.41 11.26 22.23
C LEU A 130 5.55 9.92 21.51
N PHE A 131 5.41 9.93 20.18
CA PHE A 131 5.78 8.77 19.38
C PHE A 131 7.24 8.87 18.94
N ASN A 132 7.95 7.75 18.97
CA ASN A 132 9.36 7.65 18.63
C ASN A 132 9.56 6.63 17.51
N GLY A 133 10.40 7.00 16.55
CA GLY A 133 10.69 6.21 15.35
C GLY A 133 12.11 6.47 14.87
N GLU A 134 12.51 5.72 13.87
CA GLU A 134 13.86 5.81 13.29
C GLU A 134 13.80 5.61 11.78
N ILE A 135 14.42 6.52 11.03
CA ILE A 135 14.73 6.32 9.62
C ILE A 135 15.97 5.44 9.55
N ILE A 136 15.79 4.20 9.12
CA ILE A 136 16.85 3.21 8.95
C ILE A 136 17.55 3.42 7.59
N LYS A 137 16.78 3.77 6.56
CA LYS A 137 17.27 4.08 5.21
C LYS A 137 16.43 5.20 4.61
N THR A 138 17.08 6.13 3.91
CA THR A 138 16.40 7.18 3.15
C THR A 138 15.93 6.72 1.77
N GLY A 139 16.50 5.62 1.25
CA GLY A 139 16.27 5.18 -0.12
C GLY A 139 17.06 6.03 -1.12
N ASP A 140 16.55 6.13 -2.34
CA ASP A 140 17.16 6.89 -3.45
C ASP A 140 16.68 8.35 -3.55
N THR A 141 16.25 8.95 -2.43
CA THR A 141 15.85 10.36 -2.36
C THR A 141 16.66 11.17 -1.36
N GLU A 142 16.79 12.47 -1.63
CA GLU A 142 17.45 13.45 -0.76
C GLU A 142 16.57 13.87 0.42
N MET A 143 15.24 13.78 0.26
CA MET A 143 14.29 14.26 1.26
C MET A 143 13.06 13.36 1.36
N LEU A 144 12.72 13.01 2.59
CA LEU A 144 11.54 12.24 2.97
C LEU A 144 10.66 13.07 3.89
N THR A 145 9.39 12.69 3.99
CA THR A 145 8.51 13.15 5.06
C THR A 145 8.23 11.99 6.02
N ALA A 146 8.39 12.19 7.33
CA ALA A 146 8.17 11.15 8.34
C ALA A 146 7.17 11.59 9.41
N GLY A 147 6.41 10.62 9.92
CA GLY A 147 5.39 10.85 10.93
C GLY A 147 4.84 9.54 11.49
N PHE A 148 3.68 9.60 12.13
CA PHE A 148 3.04 8.42 12.72
C PHE A 148 1.57 8.31 12.33
N GLN A 149 1.11 7.08 12.26
CA GLN A 149 -0.30 6.73 12.23
C GLN A 149 -0.69 6.11 13.56
N TYR A 150 -1.88 6.44 14.06
CA TYR A 150 -2.43 5.84 15.28
C TYR A 150 -3.94 5.62 15.19
N ARG A 151 -4.44 4.65 15.97
CA ARG A 151 -5.89 4.37 16.10
C ARG A 151 -6.19 3.69 17.43
N PRO A 152 -7.41 3.85 17.98
CA PRO A 152 -7.88 3.02 19.09
C PRO A 152 -7.84 1.54 18.74
N PHE A 153 -7.39 0.72 19.68
CA PHE A 153 -7.48 -0.73 19.60
C PHE A 153 -8.79 -1.20 20.24
N ALA A 154 -9.62 -1.85 19.44
CA ALA A 154 -10.96 -2.29 19.86
C ALA A 154 -11.05 -3.83 19.99
N GLY A 155 -9.90 -4.51 20.13
CA GLY A 155 -9.81 -5.97 20.16
C GLY A 155 -9.55 -6.60 18.80
N ALA A 156 -9.08 -7.85 18.80
CA ALA A 156 -8.61 -8.55 17.60
C ALA A 156 -9.70 -8.80 16.54
N VAL A 157 -10.96 -8.99 16.96
CA VAL A 157 -12.08 -9.22 16.04
C VAL A 157 -12.49 -7.93 15.35
N GLU A 158 -12.58 -6.83 16.10
CA GLU A 158 -12.94 -5.52 15.56
C GLU A 158 -11.81 -4.93 14.71
N GLU A 159 -10.56 -5.30 14.98
CA GLU A 159 -9.39 -4.95 14.16
C GLU A 159 -9.50 -5.44 12.71
N LEU A 160 -10.12 -6.61 12.48
CA LEU A 160 -10.38 -7.11 11.12
C LEU A 160 -11.34 -6.21 10.33
N SER A 161 -12.10 -5.37 11.03
CA SER A 161 -13.11 -4.46 10.46
C SER A 161 -12.70 -2.98 10.57
N SER A 162 -11.72 -2.63 11.40
CA SER A 162 -11.29 -1.24 11.61
C SER A 162 -10.21 -0.86 10.59
N SER A 163 -10.51 0.13 9.76
CA SER A 163 -9.63 0.50 8.63
C SER A 163 -9.00 1.88 8.75
N LYS A 164 -9.52 2.77 9.60
CA LYS A 164 -9.12 4.18 9.58
C LYS A 164 -8.04 4.50 10.61
N TRP A 165 -6.85 4.80 10.11
CA TRP A 165 -5.75 5.37 10.88
C TRP A 165 -5.87 6.90 10.91
N ASN A 166 -5.52 7.52 12.03
CA ASN A 166 -5.28 8.96 12.12
C ASN A 166 -3.80 9.24 11.92
N GLU A 167 -3.45 10.32 11.23
CA GLU A 167 -2.06 10.75 11.03
C GLU A 167 -1.71 11.88 11.99
N THR A 168 -0.48 11.89 12.48
CA THR A 168 0.10 13.02 13.18
C THR A 168 0.56 14.09 12.19
N ASP A 169 1.03 15.23 12.71
CA ASP A 169 1.92 16.10 11.95
C ASP A 169 3.16 15.31 11.49
N SER A 170 3.82 15.82 10.47
CA SER A 170 4.99 15.20 9.86
C SER A 170 6.15 16.18 9.74
N ILE A 171 7.37 15.64 9.69
CA ILE A 171 8.61 16.40 9.55
C ILE A 171 9.35 15.98 8.27
N GLU A 172 10.13 16.91 7.73
CA GLU A 172 11.08 16.59 6.67
C GLU A 172 12.34 15.95 7.25
N ILE A 173 12.86 14.92 6.56
CA ILE A 173 14.05 14.19 6.95
C ILE A 173 14.96 14.01 5.74
N SER A 174 16.23 14.37 5.89
CA SER A 174 17.28 14.20 4.87
C SER A 174 18.36 13.19 5.24
N ASN A 175 18.33 12.65 6.47
CA ASN A 175 19.35 11.73 6.98
C ASN A 175 18.70 10.59 7.78
N THR A 176 19.42 9.49 7.93
CA THR A 176 19.01 8.41 8.85
C THR A 176 19.10 8.87 10.31
N GLY A 177 18.35 8.21 11.18
CA GLY A 177 18.37 8.51 12.62
C GLY A 177 16.99 8.57 13.25
N LYS A 178 16.98 8.87 14.55
CA LYS A 178 15.77 8.89 15.37
C LYS A 178 14.98 10.17 15.17
N PHE A 179 13.67 10.05 15.20
CA PHE A 179 12.74 11.18 15.20
C PHE A 179 11.59 10.93 16.17
N SER A 180 10.96 12.03 16.59
CA SER A 180 9.82 11.98 17.50
C SER A 180 8.77 13.01 17.12
N ILE A 181 7.50 12.66 17.26
CA ILE A 181 6.36 13.56 17.03
C ILE A 181 5.48 13.57 18.27
N ARG A 182 5.11 14.77 18.72
CA ARG A 182 4.12 14.98 19.78
C ARG A 182 2.73 15.05 19.17
N THR A 183 1.77 14.42 19.82
CA THR A 183 0.36 14.51 19.43
C THR A 183 -0.55 14.32 20.64
N ASN A 184 -1.84 14.57 20.47
CA ASN A 184 -2.85 14.38 21.50
C ASN A 184 -3.74 13.19 21.14
N LEU A 185 -3.90 12.25 22.07
CA LEU A 185 -4.81 11.13 21.92
C LEU A 185 -6.25 11.53 22.28
N LEU A 186 -7.21 10.82 21.68
CA LEU A 186 -8.62 11.19 21.74
C LEU A 186 -9.26 10.90 23.10
N LYS A 187 -8.85 9.82 23.75
CA LYS A 187 -9.45 9.27 24.97
C LYS A 187 -8.41 8.57 25.84
N LYS A 188 -8.53 8.73 27.15
CA LYS A 188 -7.82 7.97 28.19
C LYS A 188 -8.50 6.65 28.49
N GLY A 189 -7.77 5.72 29.10
CA GLY A 189 -8.22 4.37 29.42
C GLY A 189 -8.41 3.48 28.18
N VAL A 190 -7.75 3.81 27.07
CA VAL A 190 -7.90 3.12 25.78
C VAL A 190 -6.53 2.66 25.31
N GLU A 191 -6.42 1.41 24.87
CA GLU A 191 -5.23 0.95 24.17
C GLU A 191 -5.21 1.52 22.76
N TYR A 192 -4.08 2.06 22.32
CA TYR A 192 -3.88 2.56 20.97
C TYR A 192 -2.86 1.70 20.23
N GLN A 193 -3.13 1.45 18.95
CA GLN A 193 -2.12 1.03 18.00
C GLN A 193 -1.48 2.24 17.35
N PHE A 194 -0.17 2.16 17.12
CA PHE A 194 0.56 3.18 16.38
C PHE A 194 1.68 2.55 15.54
N ARG A 195 2.05 3.25 14.47
CA ARG A 195 3.18 2.89 13.60
C ARG A 195 3.80 4.15 13.00
N SER A 196 5.10 4.13 12.78
CA SER A 196 5.75 5.18 12.00
C SER A 196 5.46 5.02 10.51
N PHE A 197 5.56 6.12 9.76
CA PHE A 197 5.59 6.11 8.31
C PHE A 197 6.74 6.98 7.78
N ALA A 198 7.19 6.67 6.57
CA ALA A 198 8.05 7.54 5.78
C ALA A 198 7.47 7.64 4.36
N VAL A 199 7.43 8.86 3.82
CA VAL A 199 6.91 9.18 2.49
C VAL A 199 8.09 9.52 1.59
N HIS A 200 8.27 8.68 0.58
CA HIS A 200 9.11 8.89 -0.58
C HIS A 200 8.23 9.44 -1.72
N PRO A 201 8.76 10.23 -2.67
CA PRO A 201 7.97 10.76 -3.80
C PRO A 201 7.13 9.72 -4.55
N LYS A 202 7.62 8.47 -4.64
CA LYS A 202 6.93 7.36 -5.30
C LYS A 202 6.06 6.50 -4.37
N ILE A 203 6.34 6.43 -3.07
CA ILE A 203 5.72 5.44 -2.18
C ILE A 203 5.64 5.93 -0.73
N LYS A 204 4.70 5.37 0.04
CA LYS A 204 4.65 5.51 1.50
C LYS A 204 4.94 4.17 2.16
N VAL A 205 5.96 4.11 3.02
CA VAL A 205 6.34 2.91 3.77
C VAL A 205 5.96 3.07 5.24
N TYR A 206 5.78 1.93 5.92
CA TYR A 206 5.34 1.88 7.32
C TYR A 206 6.29 1.03 8.15
N GLY A 207 6.47 1.44 9.40
CA GLY A 207 7.11 0.62 10.43
C GLY A 207 6.13 -0.40 11.02
N GLU A 208 6.65 -1.19 11.96
CA GLU A 208 5.86 -2.16 12.72
C GLU A 208 4.75 -1.48 13.53
N VAL A 209 3.63 -2.19 13.70
CA VAL A 209 2.54 -1.73 14.57
C VAL A 209 2.89 -2.09 16.01
N LEU A 210 2.98 -1.08 16.86
CA LEU A 210 3.14 -1.23 18.30
C LEU A 210 1.84 -0.79 19.01
N ARG A 211 1.75 -1.12 20.30
CA ARG A 211 0.60 -0.78 21.16
C ARG A 211 1.05 -0.01 22.39
N ILE A 212 0.18 0.86 22.88
CA ILE A 212 0.36 1.55 24.14
C ILE A 212 -0.99 1.74 24.83
N ASN A 213 -1.03 1.48 26.14
CA ASN A 213 -2.16 1.86 26.98
C ASN A 213 -2.03 3.34 27.34
N PHE A 214 -3.10 4.09 27.09
CA PHE A 214 -3.17 5.52 27.37
C PHE A 214 -4.39 5.83 28.23
#